data_AF-A0A3A0FSU9-F1
#
_entry.id   AF-A0A3A0FSU9-F1
#
_cell.length_a   1.000
_cell.length_b   1.000
_cell.length_c   1.000
_cell.angle_alpha   90.00
_cell.angle_beta   90.00
_cell.angle_gamma   90.00
#
_symmetry.space_group_name_H-M   'P 1'
#
loop_
_entity.id
_entity.type
_entity.pdbx_description
1 polymer ?
#
loop_
_entity_poly.entity_id
_entity_poly.type
_entity_poly.pdbx_seq_one_letter_code
_entity_poly.pdbx_strand_id
1 'polypeptide(L)'
;MRLTPLDIQSHHFARRLRGLDPQEVETFLRMVAEDFEGVIRDVERQRDRIRELEARVSELDAREETLRSTLMTAQEVSDDLRRTAAKEAEVLLAEAEVKAEKVLDAAHRRVAKLAEDIREMRQLRTRLAASVRSAVETHLALLEGLSSDLPEDPVLDGKVAFLTGSKSAAKRAPAPAPAATEAGGA
;
A
#
# COMPACT_ATOMS: atom_id res chain seq x y z
N MET A 1 -53.39 46.52 -35.75
CA MET A 1 -54.53 47.33 -35.29
C MET A 1 -55.25 47.92 -36.50
N ARG A 2 -56.51 48.36 -36.38
CA ARG A 2 -57.34 48.87 -37.50
C ARG A 2 -57.29 50.40 -37.70
N LEU A 3 -56.83 51.15 -36.68
CA LEU A 3 -56.70 52.61 -36.69
C LEU A 3 -55.38 52.96 -36.00
N THR A 4 -54.70 53.99 -36.50
CA THR A 4 -53.50 54.59 -35.89
C THR A 4 -53.87 55.86 -35.11
N PRO A 5 -53.04 56.34 -34.17
CA PRO A 5 -53.24 57.63 -33.52
C PRO A 5 -53.42 58.79 -34.54
N LEU A 6 -52.71 58.71 -35.67
CA LEU A 6 -52.81 59.67 -36.76
C LEU A 6 -54.19 59.62 -37.45
N ASP A 7 -54.74 58.41 -37.63
CA ASP A 7 -56.07 58.23 -38.21
C ASP A 7 -57.16 58.76 -37.27
N ILE A 8 -56.96 58.68 -35.95
CA ILE A 8 -57.89 59.21 -34.94
C ILE A 8 -57.89 60.75 -34.96
N GLN A 9 -56.71 61.39 -35.08
CA GLN A 9 -56.61 62.86 -35.17
C GLN A 9 -57.17 63.44 -36.47
N SER A 10 -57.00 62.74 -37.59
CA SER A 10 -57.42 63.21 -38.92
C SER A 10 -58.88 62.84 -39.27
N HIS A 11 -59.59 62.17 -38.37
CA HIS A 11 -60.95 61.73 -38.62
C HIS A 11 -61.96 62.88 -38.50
N HIS A 12 -62.68 63.17 -39.59
CA HIS A 12 -63.76 64.14 -39.62
C HIS A 12 -65.14 63.48 -39.65
N PHE A 13 -66.03 63.91 -38.75
CA PHE A 13 -67.42 63.44 -38.71
C PHE A 13 -68.34 64.29 -39.61
N ALA A 14 -69.34 63.65 -40.23
CA ALA A 14 -70.35 64.34 -41.03
C ALA A 14 -71.26 65.23 -40.14
N ARG A 15 -71.50 66.48 -40.57
CA ARG A 15 -72.33 67.44 -39.83
C ARG A 15 -73.83 67.14 -39.98
N ARG A 16 -74.58 67.19 -38.88
CA ARG A 16 -76.07 67.07 -38.87
C ARG A 16 -76.69 68.15 -37.99
N LEU A 17 -77.93 68.55 -38.29
CA LEU A 17 -78.64 69.70 -37.70
C LEU A 17 -78.82 69.64 -36.15
N ARG A 18 -78.66 68.46 -35.54
CA ARG A 18 -78.65 68.21 -34.09
C ARG A 18 -77.49 67.26 -33.76
N GLY A 19 -76.28 67.79 -33.57
CA GLY A 19 -75.06 67.02 -33.30
C GLY A 19 -74.24 67.61 -32.15
N LEU A 20 -73.17 66.90 -31.76
CA LEU A 20 -72.19 67.35 -30.77
C LEU A 20 -71.39 68.56 -31.29
N ASP A 21 -70.85 69.37 -30.38
CA ASP A 21 -69.98 70.50 -30.73
C ASP A 21 -68.70 69.97 -31.44
N PRO A 22 -68.44 70.39 -32.69
CA PRO A 22 -67.24 69.98 -33.41
C PRO A 22 -65.92 70.26 -32.68
N GLN A 23 -65.82 71.36 -31.93
CA GLN A 23 -64.58 71.74 -31.21
C GLN A 23 -64.31 70.83 -30.00
N GLU A 24 -65.37 70.45 -29.28
CA GLU A 24 -65.27 69.54 -28.13
C GLU A 24 -64.88 68.13 -28.60
N VAL A 25 -65.48 67.66 -29.69
CA VAL A 25 -65.14 66.37 -30.31
C VAL A 25 -63.70 66.33 -30.79
N GLU A 26 -63.21 67.38 -31.45
CA GLU A 26 -61.83 67.46 -31.94
C GLU A 26 -60.82 67.46 -30.78
N THR A 27 -61.13 68.14 -29.68
CA THR A 27 -60.32 68.13 -28.45
C THR A 27 -60.27 66.73 -27.82
N PHE A 28 -61.42 66.05 -27.75
CA PHE A 28 -61.50 64.68 -27.24
C PHE A 28 -60.73 63.70 -28.12
N LEU A 29 -60.86 63.77 -29.45
CA LEU A 29 -60.10 62.93 -30.38
C LEU A 29 -58.59 63.10 -30.23
N ARG A 30 -58.12 64.33 -29.97
CA ARG A 30 -56.70 64.60 -29.72
C ARG A 30 -56.21 63.91 -28.44
N MET A 31 -56.94 64.03 -27.34
CA MET A 31 -56.62 63.34 -26.08
C MET A 31 -56.62 61.82 -26.27
N VAL A 32 -57.64 61.27 -26.94
CA VAL A 32 -57.72 59.83 -27.22
C VAL A 32 -56.54 59.39 -28.08
N ALA A 33 -56.15 60.16 -29.09
CA ALA A 33 -54.99 59.83 -29.92
C ALA A 33 -53.68 59.83 -29.11
N GLU A 34 -53.47 60.81 -28.23
CA GLU A 34 -52.30 60.87 -27.34
C GLU A 34 -52.24 59.66 -26.40
N ASP A 35 -53.35 59.33 -25.73
CA ASP A 35 -53.44 58.15 -24.86
C ASP A 35 -53.21 56.85 -25.65
N PHE A 36 -53.78 56.75 -26.85
CA PHE A 36 -53.63 55.57 -27.72
C PHE A 36 -52.18 55.39 -28.17
N GLU A 37 -51.49 56.48 -28.48
CA GLU A 37 -50.06 56.45 -28.78
C GLU A 37 -49.24 55.99 -27.57
N GLY A 38 -49.57 56.48 -26.37
CA GLY A 38 -48.96 56.03 -25.11
C GLY A 38 -49.11 54.52 -24.91
N VAL A 39 -50.32 53.98 -25.11
CA VAL A 39 -50.59 52.53 -25.02
C VAL A 39 -49.79 51.74 -26.06
N ILE A 40 -49.67 52.24 -27.30
CA ILE A 40 -48.87 51.55 -28.33
C ILE A 40 -47.40 51.47 -27.92
N ARG A 41 -46.81 52.58 -27.46
CA ARG A 41 -45.41 52.59 -26.97
C ARG A 41 -45.21 51.65 -25.79
N ASP A 42 -46.16 51.60 -24.88
CA ASP A 42 -46.14 50.70 -23.73
C ASP A 42 -46.20 49.22 -24.14
N VAL A 43 -47.06 48.89 -25.12
CA VAL A 43 -47.15 47.53 -25.68
C VAL A 43 -45.86 47.13 -26.38
N GLU A 44 -45.22 48.03 -27.14
CA GLU A 44 -43.93 47.76 -27.78
C GLU A 44 -42.84 47.53 -26.73
N ARG A 45 -42.73 48.41 -25.74
CA ARG A 45 -41.78 48.27 -24.63
C ARG A 45 -41.97 46.96 -23.86
N GLN A 46 -43.22 46.59 -23.56
CA GLN A 46 -43.53 45.34 -22.89
C GLN A 46 -43.19 44.13 -23.74
N ARG A 47 -43.48 44.17 -25.05
CA ARG A 47 -43.12 43.09 -25.98
C ARG A 47 -41.62 42.89 -26.07
N ASP A 48 -40.85 43.97 -26.16
CA ASP A 48 -39.39 43.88 -26.18
C ASP A 48 -38.85 43.30 -24.87
N ARG A 49 -39.43 43.71 -23.73
CA ARG A 49 -39.07 43.14 -22.43
C ARG A 49 -39.40 41.66 -22.32
N ILE A 50 -40.55 41.23 -22.83
CA ILE A 50 -40.94 39.81 -22.89
C ILE A 50 -39.92 39.02 -23.70
N ARG A 51 -39.55 39.50 -24.90
CA ARG A 51 -38.54 38.81 -25.74
C ARG A 51 -37.19 38.70 -25.04
N GLU A 52 -36.74 39.74 -24.35
CA GLU A 52 -35.49 39.72 -23.57
C GLU A 52 -35.55 38.68 -22.44
N LEU A 53 -36.67 38.64 -21.71
CA LEU A 53 -36.86 37.68 -20.62
C LEU A 53 -36.95 36.24 -21.14
N GLU A 54 -37.66 36.00 -22.24
CA GLU A 54 -37.75 34.68 -22.89
C GLU A 54 -36.37 34.19 -23.34
N ALA A 55 -35.55 35.07 -23.95
CA ALA A 55 -34.19 34.74 -24.33
C ALA A 55 -33.33 34.35 -23.11
N ARG A 56 -33.47 35.09 -22.01
CA ARG A 56 -32.73 34.83 -20.77
C ARG A 56 -33.18 33.53 -20.09
N VAL A 57 -34.47 33.21 -20.10
CA VAL A 57 -35.00 31.94 -19.61
C VAL A 57 -34.45 30.79 -20.44
N SER A 58 -34.49 30.90 -21.77
CA SER A 58 -33.93 29.86 -22.66
C SER A 58 -32.43 29.61 -22.42
N GLU A 59 -31.65 30.66 -22.18
CA GLU A 59 -30.23 30.53 -21.81
C GLU A 59 -30.05 29.80 -20.47
N LEU A 60 -30.87 30.15 -19.46
CA LEU A 60 -30.82 29.51 -18.16
C LEU A 60 -31.22 28.04 -18.23
N ASP A 61 -32.24 27.69 -19.00
CA ASP A 61 -32.68 26.31 -19.20
C ASP A 61 -31.57 25.48 -19.87
N ALA A 62 -30.90 26.03 -20.89
CA ALA A 62 -29.76 25.36 -21.55
C ALA A 62 -28.57 25.14 -20.60
N ARG A 63 -28.28 26.11 -19.73
CA ARG A 63 -27.25 25.98 -18.69
C ARG A 63 -27.64 24.95 -17.65
N GLU A 64 -28.90 24.94 -17.22
CA GLU A 64 -29.41 23.96 -16.26
C GLU A 64 -29.32 22.54 -16.81
N GLU A 65 -29.67 22.33 -18.08
CA GLU A 65 -29.54 21.03 -18.73
C GLU A 65 -28.08 20.56 -18.78
N THR A 66 -27.15 21.47 -19.12
CA THR A 66 -25.71 21.18 -19.11
C THR A 66 -25.23 20.81 -17.71
N LEU A 67 -25.69 21.52 -16.67
CA LEU A 67 -25.35 21.22 -15.29
C LEU A 67 -25.92 19.88 -14.84
N ARG A 68 -27.18 19.57 -15.17
CA ARG A 68 -27.79 18.26 -14.89
C ARG A 68 -27.01 17.12 -15.53
N SER A 69 -26.70 17.25 -16.82
CA SER A 69 -25.89 16.27 -17.55
C SER A 69 -24.52 16.08 -16.89
N THR A 70 -23.83 17.18 -16.55
CA THR A 70 -22.52 17.13 -15.88
C THR A 70 -22.60 16.44 -14.52
N LEU A 71 -23.64 16.71 -13.73
CA LEU A 71 -23.84 16.07 -12.43
C LEU A 71 -24.11 14.57 -12.57
N MET A 72 -24.93 14.17 -13.55
CA MET A 72 -25.16 12.75 -13.83
C MET A 72 -23.87 12.04 -14.23
N THR A 73 -23.09 12.62 -15.15
CA THR A 73 -21.79 12.05 -15.56
C THR A 73 -20.82 11.99 -14.38
N ALA A 74 -20.75 13.02 -13.54
CA ALA A 74 -19.90 13.00 -12.34
C ALA A 74 -20.31 11.90 -11.36
N GLN A 75 -21.61 11.65 -11.22
CA GLN A 75 -22.12 10.56 -10.39
C GLN A 75 -21.78 9.18 -10.97
N GLU A 76 -21.98 8.98 -12.27
CA GLU A 76 -21.60 7.74 -12.97
C GLU A 76 -20.11 7.44 -12.81
N VAL A 77 -19.25 8.44 -13.04
CA VAL A 77 -17.79 8.32 -12.86
C VAL A 77 -17.45 7.99 -11.41
N SER A 78 -18.12 8.60 -10.44
CA SER A 78 -17.89 8.33 -9.01
C SER A 78 -18.27 6.89 -8.63
N ASP A 79 -19.38 6.39 -9.17
CA ASP A 79 -19.84 5.02 -8.93
C ASP A 79 -18.93 3.99 -9.62
N ASP A 80 -18.47 4.27 -10.83
CA ASP A 80 -17.52 3.41 -11.53
C ASP A 80 -16.15 3.40 -10.86
N LEU A 81 -15.68 4.53 -10.34
CA LEU A 81 -14.48 4.60 -9.51
C LEU A 81 -14.61 3.73 -8.26
N ARG A 82 -15.76 3.81 -7.55
CA ARG A 82 -16.03 2.96 -6.38
C ARG A 82 -16.03 1.48 -6.72
N ARG A 83 -16.69 1.08 -7.81
CA ARG A 83 -16.72 -0.31 -8.28
C ARG A 83 -15.33 -0.82 -8.64
N THR A 84 -14.54 0.01 -9.31
CA THR A 84 -13.18 -0.34 -9.73
C THR A 84 -12.27 -0.51 -8.52
N ALA A 85 -12.30 0.46 -7.59
CA ALA A 85 -11.53 0.38 -6.35
C ALA A 85 -11.90 -0.85 -5.50
N ALA A 86 -13.19 -1.22 -5.43
CA ALA A 86 -13.62 -2.42 -4.73
C ALA A 86 -13.04 -3.70 -5.36
N LYS A 87 -13.11 -3.82 -6.70
CA LYS A 87 -12.52 -4.96 -7.42
C LYS A 87 -11.00 -5.01 -7.27
N GLU A 88 -10.32 -3.88 -7.37
CA GLU A 88 -8.87 -3.80 -7.19
C GLU A 88 -8.46 -4.19 -5.77
N ALA A 89 -9.25 -3.79 -4.76
CA ALA A 89 -9.03 -4.20 -3.38
C ALA A 89 -9.18 -5.72 -3.19
N GLU A 90 -10.21 -6.33 -3.79
CA GLU A 90 -10.39 -7.79 -3.78
C GLU A 90 -9.23 -8.52 -4.44
N VAL A 91 -8.76 -8.05 -5.60
CA VAL A 91 -7.60 -8.61 -6.30
C VAL A 91 -6.34 -8.48 -5.45
N LEU A 92 -6.11 -7.31 -4.85
CA LEU A 92 -4.94 -7.07 -4.00
C LEU A 92 -4.95 -7.97 -2.75
N LEU A 93 -6.11 -8.18 -2.13
CA LEU A 93 -6.26 -9.11 -1.02
C LEU A 93 -5.93 -10.54 -1.45
N ALA A 94 -6.51 -11.01 -2.56
CA ALA A 94 -6.23 -12.35 -3.09
C ALA A 94 -4.75 -12.53 -3.43
N GLU A 95 -4.10 -11.53 -4.03
CA GLU A 95 -2.65 -11.57 -4.28
C GLU A 95 -1.83 -11.61 -3.00
N ALA A 96 -2.23 -10.85 -1.98
CA ALA A 96 -1.55 -10.84 -0.69
C ALA A 96 -1.66 -12.20 0.02
N GLU A 97 -2.83 -12.84 -0.04
CA GLU A 97 -3.06 -14.18 0.49
C GLU A 97 -2.17 -15.22 -0.21
N VAL A 98 -2.13 -15.22 -1.54
CA VAL A 98 -1.27 -16.13 -2.32
C VAL A 98 0.21 -15.89 -2.02
N LYS A 99 0.64 -14.63 -1.84
CA LYS A 99 2.03 -14.32 -1.46
C LYS A 99 2.33 -14.81 -0.04
N ALA A 100 1.40 -14.64 0.90
CA ALA A 100 1.55 -15.10 2.27
C ALA A 100 1.68 -16.63 2.34
N GLU A 101 0.82 -17.35 1.60
CA GLU A 101 0.88 -18.82 1.51
C GLU A 101 2.23 -19.29 0.95
N LYS A 102 2.72 -18.67 -0.13
CA LYS A 102 4.05 -18.98 -0.69
C LYS A 102 5.19 -18.76 0.31
N VAL A 103 5.10 -17.71 1.12
CA VAL A 103 6.11 -17.42 2.16
C VAL A 103 6.06 -18.49 3.26
N LEU A 104 4.87 -18.89 3.71
CA LEU A 104 4.70 -19.95 4.70
C LEU A 104 5.22 -21.29 4.18
N ASP A 105 4.90 -21.66 2.95
CA ASP A 105 5.41 -22.88 2.32
C ASP A 105 6.93 -22.89 2.20
N ALA A 106 7.52 -21.76 1.79
CA ALA A 106 8.96 -21.62 1.74
C ALA A 106 9.61 -21.76 3.13
N ALA A 107 8.98 -21.20 4.16
CA ALA A 107 9.43 -21.34 5.55
C ALA A 107 9.34 -22.80 6.02
N HIS A 108 8.22 -23.48 5.80
CA HIS A 108 8.06 -24.90 6.15
C HIS A 108 9.10 -25.79 5.45
N ARG A 109 9.35 -25.57 4.15
CA ARG A 109 10.40 -26.30 3.42
C ARG A 109 11.79 -26.05 4.00
N ARG A 110 12.11 -24.82 4.40
CA ARG A 110 13.39 -24.50 5.07
C ARG A 110 13.51 -25.21 6.42
N VAL A 111 12.45 -25.21 7.23
CA VAL A 111 12.43 -25.91 8.52
C VAL A 111 12.61 -27.40 8.34
N ALA A 112 11.91 -28.02 7.39
CA ALA A 112 12.06 -29.43 7.08
C ALA A 112 13.49 -29.77 6.64
N LYS A 113 14.09 -28.96 5.77
CA LYS A 113 15.49 -29.11 5.35
C LYS A 113 16.46 -29.01 6.52
N LEU A 114 16.33 -27.97 7.35
CA LEU A 114 17.18 -27.78 8.53
C LEU A 114 17.04 -28.95 9.52
N ALA A 115 15.83 -29.48 9.72
CA ALA A 115 15.62 -30.64 10.57
C ALA A 115 16.35 -31.89 10.03
N GLU A 116 16.37 -32.08 8.72
CA GLU A 116 17.10 -33.17 8.09
C GLU A 116 18.62 -32.97 8.19
N ASP A 117 19.12 -31.78 7.87
CA ASP A 117 20.54 -31.42 8.03
C ASP A 117 21.00 -31.66 9.49
N ILE A 118 20.18 -31.31 10.49
CA ILE A 118 20.45 -31.58 11.91
C ILE A 118 20.51 -33.08 12.20
N ARG A 119 19.62 -33.89 11.62
CA ARG A 119 19.66 -35.35 11.79
C ARG A 119 20.92 -35.94 11.18
N GLU A 120 21.28 -35.55 9.97
CA GLU A 120 22.50 -35.99 9.29
C GLU A 120 23.74 -35.64 10.10
N MET A 121 23.85 -34.40 10.59
CA MET A 121 24.96 -33.97 11.44
C MET A 121 25.05 -34.75 12.75
N ARG A 122 23.91 -35.09 13.37
CA ARG A 122 23.88 -35.94 14.57
C ARG A 122 24.37 -37.36 14.28
N GLN A 123 23.99 -37.94 13.14
CA GLN A 123 24.46 -39.26 12.71
C GLN A 123 25.96 -39.24 12.36
N LEU A 124 26.44 -38.19 11.70
CA LEU A 124 27.86 -38.00 11.41
C LEU A 124 28.66 -37.95 12.72
N ARG A 125 28.19 -37.17 13.69
CA ARG A 125 28.81 -37.06 15.02
C ARG A 125 28.88 -38.41 15.73
N THR A 126 27.80 -39.21 15.73
CA THR A 126 27.81 -40.52 16.39
C THR A 126 28.75 -41.51 15.70
N ARG A 127 28.78 -41.53 14.36
CA ARG A 127 29.72 -42.36 13.59
C ARG A 127 31.18 -41.98 13.84
N LEU A 128 31.48 -40.67 13.84
CA LEU A 128 32.83 -40.18 14.14
C LEU A 128 33.25 -40.55 15.57
N ALA A 129 32.39 -40.34 16.56
CA ALA A 129 32.67 -40.71 17.94
C ALA A 129 32.94 -42.22 18.10
N ALA A 130 32.16 -43.07 17.43
CA ALA A 130 32.38 -44.53 17.43
C ALA A 130 33.70 -44.91 16.73
N SER A 131 34.02 -44.29 15.59
CA SER A 131 35.27 -44.52 14.87
C SER A 131 36.49 -44.12 15.69
N VAL A 132 36.46 -42.95 16.34
CA VAL A 132 37.54 -42.50 17.22
C VAL A 132 37.70 -43.44 18.42
N ARG A 133 36.59 -43.84 19.06
CA ARG A 133 36.64 -44.79 20.18
C ARG A 133 37.28 -46.12 19.75
N SER A 134 36.82 -46.70 18.65
CA SER A 134 37.35 -47.96 18.13
C SER A 134 38.84 -47.84 17.76
N ALA A 135 39.26 -46.71 17.18
CA ALA A 135 40.67 -46.46 16.91
C ALA A 135 41.49 -46.44 18.21
N VAL A 136 41.03 -45.71 19.23
CA VAL A 136 41.72 -45.66 20.54
C VAL A 136 41.79 -47.04 21.18
N GLU A 137 40.68 -47.79 21.24
CA GLU A 137 40.64 -49.16 21.78
C GLU A 137 41.60 -50.10 21.05
N THR A 138 41.67 -50.02 19.73
CA THR A 138 42.60 -50.82 18.92
C THR A 138 44.06 -50.51 19.26
N HIS A 139 44.41 -49.22 19.39
CA HIS A 139 45.77 -48.82 19.74
C HIS A 139 46.13 -49.17 21.20
N LEU A 140 45.15 -49.10 22.11
CA LEU A 140 45.31 -49.53 23.51
C LEU A 140 45.60 -51.03 23.60
N ALA A 141 44.83 -51.85 22.90
CA ALA A 141 45.03 -53.31 22.85
C ALA A 141 46.41 -53.69 22.30
N LEU A 142 46.92 -52.97 21.29
CA LEU A 142 48.28 -53.17 20.78
C LEU A 142 49.35 -52.85 21.84
N LEU A 143 49.17 -51.76 22.61
CA LEU A 143 50.08 -51.41 23.71
C LEU A 143 50.03 -52.42 24.85
N GLU A 144 48.85 -52.89 25.22
CA GLU A 144 48.67 -53.93 26.23
C GLU A 144 49.35 -55.24 25.80
N GLY A 145 49.19 -55.65 24.54
CA GLY A 145 49.92 -56.79 23.96
C GLY A 145 51.44 -56.63 24.04
N LEU A 146 51.97 -55.46 23.67
CA LEU A 146 53.40 -55.14 23.80
C LEU A 146 53.89 -55.15 25.25
N SER A 147 53.05 -54.75 26.21
CA SER A 147 53.38 -54.78 27.63
C SER A 147 53.29 -56.19 28.25
N SER A 148 52.45 -57.06 27.68
CA SER A 148 52.30 -58.46 28.09
C SER A 148 53.40 -59.37 27.53
N ASP A 149 54.03 -58.97 26.42
CA ASP A 149 55.15 -59.67 25.78
C ASP A 149 56.52 -59.26 26.35
N LEU A 150 56.58 -58.64 27.53
CA LEU A 150 57.84 -58.61 28.28
C LEU A 150 58.07 -60.00 28.90
N PRO A 151 58.99 -60.83 28.39
CA PRO A 151 59.55 -61.87 29.23
C PRO A 151 60.14 -61.16 30.46
N GLU A 152 59.82 -61.65 31.65
CA GLU A 152 60.72 -61.47 32.79
C GLU A 152 62.06 -62.07 32.35
N ASP A 153 62.94 -61.22 31.84
CA ASP A 153 64.23 -61.62 31.29
C ASP A 153 65.22 -61.73 32.47
N PRO A 154 65.54 -62.95 32.95
CA PRO A 154 66.42 -63.13 34.12
C PRO A 154 67.85 -62.61 33.88
N VAL A 155 68.18 -62.22 32.64
CA VAL A 155 69.47 -61.65 32.25
C VAL A 155 69.58 -60.17 32.61
N LEU A 156 68.47 -59.43 32.72
CA LEU A 156 68.49 -58.00 33.08
C LEU A 156 68.75 -57.79 34.57
N ASP A 157 68.20 -58.64 35.45
CA ASP A 157 68.45 -58.57 36.90
C ASP A 157 69.92 -58.79 37.26
N GLY A 158 70.61 -59.71 36.57
CA GLY A 158 72.03 -59.97 36.79
C GLY A 158 72.95 -58.82 36.35
N LYS A 159 72.59 -58.09 35.28
CA LYS A 159 73.35 -56.92 34.81
C LYS A 159 73.14 -55.69 35.68
N VAL A 160 71.93 -55.50 36.23
CA VAL A 160 71.67 -54.41 37.18
C VAL A 160 72.42 -54.66 38.51
N ALA A 161 72.54 -55.91 38.95
CA ALA A 161 73.39 -56.29 40.09
C ALA A 161 74.91 -56.05 39.83
N PHE A 162 75.39 -56.30 38.60
CA PHE A 162 76.78 -56.04 38.22
C PHE A 162 77.12 -54.53 38.13
N LEU A 163 76.18 -53.70 37.68
CA LEU A 163 76.37 -52.24 37.59
C LEU A 163 76.23 -51.54 38.95
N THR A 164 75.49 -52.11 39.90
CA THR A 164 75.33 -51.56 41.25
C THR A 164 76.35 -52.09 42.27
N GLY A 165 77.13 -53.11 41.91
CA GLY A 165 78.14 -53.76 42.77
C GLY A 165 79.57 -53.18 42.74
N SER A 166 79.86 -52.14 41.94
CA SER A 166 81.19 -51.54 41.90
C SER A 166 81.14 -50.03 42.17
N LYS A 167 81.66 -49.69 43.36
CA LYS A 167 81.94 -48.37 43.93
C LYS A 167 80.79 -47.62 44.61
N SER A 168 80.62 -47.99 45.88
CA SER A 168 80.60 -47.00 46.97
C SER A 168 81.84 -46.11 46.90
N ALA A 169 81.66 -44.80 46.73
CA ALA A 169 82.21 -43.78 47.63
C ALA A 169 81.90 -42.36 47.13
N ALA A 170 81.46 -41.53 48.10
CA ALA A 170 81.46 -40.06 48.13
C ALA A 170 80.29 -39.35 47.41
N LYS A 171 79.58 -38.34 47.95
CA LYS A 171 79.62 -37.59 49.22
C LYS A 171 78.56 -36.46 49.10
N ARG A 172 77.81 -36.18 50.18
CA ARG A 172 77.05 -34.93 50.51
C ARG A 172 75.83 -34.54 49.63
N ALA A 173 74.60 -34.47 50.16
CA ALA A 173 73.96 -33.44 51.04
C ALA A 173 73.02 -32.48 50.22
N PRO A 174 72.07 -31.71 50.81
CA PRO A 174 70.63 -31.92 50.61
C PRO A 174 69.80 -30.72 50.06
N ALA A 175 68.52 -31.02 49.72
CA ALA A 175 67.33 -30.13 49.64
C ALA A 175 67.22 -29.11 48.46
N PRO A 176 66.05 -28.46 48.20
CA PRO A 176 64.62 -28.81 48.40
C PRO A 176 63.75 -28.59 47.13
N ALA A 177 62.44 -28.89 47.21
CA ALA A 177 61.39 -28.48 46.27
C ALA A 177 61.27 -26.94 46.15
N PRO A 178 60.68 -26.40 45.06
CA PRO A 178 59.29 -25.88 45.11
C PRO A 178 58.51 -26.05 43.79
N ALA A 179 57.20 -26.34 43.80
CA ALA A 179 56.03 -25.45 43.86
C ALA A 179 55.65 -24.71 42.56
N ALA A 180 54.39 -24.93 42.15
CA ALA A 180 53.41 -24.00 41.58
C ALA A 180 53.66 -23.25 40.24
N THR A 181 52.65 -23.36 39.36
CA THR A 181 52.02 -22.25 38.60
C THR A 181 50.71 -22.84 38.04
N GLU A 182 49.50 -22.48 38.49
CA GLU A 182 48.80 -21.21 38.32
C GLU A 182 48.99 -20.53 36.96
N ALA A 183 47.96 -20.64 36.11
CA ALA A 183 47.44 -19.62 35.17
C ALA A 183 46.15 -20.22 34.57
N GLY A 184 44.95 -19.63 34.60
CA GLY A 184 44.59 -18.22 34.70
C GLY A 184 44.07 -17.75 33.35
N GLY A 185 42.74 -17.55 33.25
CA GLY A 185 42.12 -16.53 32.41
C GLY A 185 41.82 -16.85 30.94
N ALA A 186 40.53 -17.00 30.64
CA ALA A 186 39.70 -16.12 29.79
C ALA A 186 38.55 -16.90 29.15
#